data_AF-T1BUI7-F1
#
_entry.id   AF-T1BUI7-F1
#
_cell.length_a   1.000
_cell.length_b   1.000
_cell.length_c   1.000
_cell.angle_alpha   90.00
_cell.angle_beta   90.00
_cell.angle_gamma   90.00
#
_symmetry.space_group_name_H-M   'P 1'
#
loop_
_entity.id
_entity.type
_entity.pdbx_description
1 polymer ?
#
loop_
_entity_poly.entity_id
_entity_poly.type
_entity_poly.pdbx_seq_one_letter_code
_entity_poly.pdbx_strand_id
1 'polypeptide(L)'
;METLLKQKVIQMELFTEKLCEIEHDGIRYILRKNPVRAEEIHDNRNKKVEKISKIVDEKNIYLPEHQKVEVSTALAVVNERIEKLNISGFISVETLG
;
A
#
# COMPACT_ATOMS: atom_id res chain seq x y z
N MET A 1 5.85 23.72 -2.05
CA MET A 1 5.08 22.85 -1.14
C MET A 1 5.99 22.15 -0.12
N GLU A 2 7.11 21.57 -0.55
CA GLU A 2 8.07 20.92 0.35
C GLU A 2 8.57 21.82 1.50
N THR A 3 8.74 23.13 1.27
CA THR A 3 9.15 24.08 2.31
C THR A 3 8.12 24.19 3.45
N LEU A 4 6.82 24.27 3.14
CA LEU A 4 5.73 24.36 4.13
C LEU A 4 5.52 23.06 4.91
N LEU A 5 5.77 21.91 4.26
CA LEU A 5 5.80 20.60 4.92
C LEU A 5 6.98 20.49 5.90
N LYS A 6 8.18 20.97 5.50
CA LYS A 6 9.37 20.98 6.36
C LYS A 6 9.22 21.94 7.54
N GLN A 7 8.54 23.07 7.33
CA GLN A 7 8.20 24.03 8.38
C GLN A 7 7.04 23.58 9.27
N LYS A 8 6.45 22.40 9.01
CA LYS A 8 5.27 21.85 9.70
C LYS A 8 4.04 22.75 9.68
N VAL A 9 3.99 23.71 8.76
CA VAL A 9 2.84 24.60 8.53
C VAL A 9 1.69 23.79 7.92
N ILE A 10 2.02 22.87 7.01
CA ILE A 10 1.09 21.90 6.44
C ILE A 10 1.51 20.50 6.89
N GLN A 11 0.55 19.67 7.31
CA GLN A 11 0.76 18.26 7.59
C GLN A 11 0.02 17.41 6.55
N MET A 12 0.55 16.23 6.23
CA MET A 12 -0.07 15.36 5.22
C MET A 12 -1.49 14.90 5.62
N GLU A 13 -1.74 14.83 6.92
CA GLU A 13 -3.05 14.51 7.51
C GLU A 13 -4.11 15.60 7.24
N LEU A 14 -3.71 16.81 6.85
CA LEU A 14 -4.62 17.87 6.45
C LEU A 14 -5.20 17.67 5.04
N PHE A 15 -4.64 16.74 4.24
CA PHE A 15 -5.18 16.36 2.93
C PHE A 15 -6.20 15.21 3.04
N THR A 16 -7.06 15.26 4.05
CA THR A 16 -8.16 14.31 4.24
C THR A 16 -9.41 14.77 3.48
N GLU A 17 -10.52 14.05 3.62
CA GLU A 17 -11.73 14.26 2.81
C GLU A 17 -12.40 15.62 3.01
N LYS A 18 -12.18 16.27 4.15
CA LYS A 18 -12.77 17.58 4.44
C LYS A 18 -11.86 18.69 3.89
N LEU A 19 -12.49 19.74 3.35
CA LEU A 19 -11.80 20.97 2.99
C LEU A 19 -11.15 21.55 4.24
N CYS A 20 -9.83 21.69 4.24
CA CYS A 20 -9.09 22.26 5.35
C CYS A 20 -8.55 23.64 4.95
N GLU A 21 -8.66 24.59 5.85
CA GLU A 21 -8.11 25.92 5.66
C GLU A 21 -7.12 26.20 6.78
N ILE A 22 -5.96 26.74 6.42
CA ILE A 22 -4.95 27.18 7.38
C ILE A 22 -4.47 28.58 7.01
N GLU A 23 -4.07 29.36 7.99
CA GLU A 23 -3.46 30.67 7.77
C GLU A 23 -2.04 30.68 8.30
N HIS A 24 -1.10 31.19 7.52
CA HIS A 24 0.29 31.34 7.91
C HIS A 24 0.89 32.58 7.26
N ASP A 25 1.53 33.43 8.06
CA ASP A 25 2.12 34.72 7.62
C ASP A 25 1.16 35.61 6.80
N GLY A 26 -0.12 35.64 7.19
CA GLY A 26 -1.16 36.42 6.50
C GLY A 26 -1.63 35.82 5.17
N ILE A 27 -1.19 34.61 4.82
CA ILE A 27 -1.62 33.87 3.63
C ILE A 27 -2.55 32.74 4.06
N ARG A 28 -3.76 32.71 3.49
CA ARG A 28 -4.74 31.63 3.70
C ARG A 28 -4.56 30.53 2.64
N TYR A 29 -4.23 29.33 3.09
CA TYR A 29 -4.13 28.13 2.27
C TYR A 29 -5.43 27.31 2.35
N ILE A 30 -5.90 26.85 1.20
CA ILE A 30 -7.06 25.96 1.08
C ILE A 30 -6.54 24.60 0.61
N LEU A 31 -6.68 23.59 1.46
CA LEU A 31 -6.22 22.23 1.26
C LEU A 31 -7.42 21.33 0.96
N ARG A 32 -7.33 20.58 -0.14
CA ARG A 32 -8.34 19.59 -0.54
C ARG A 32 -7.67 18.29 -0.94
N LYS A 33 -8.34 17.17 -0.66
CA LYS A 33 -7.97 15.86 -1.21
C LYS A 33 -8.00 15.94 -2.73
N ASN A 34 -6.91 15.54 -3.38
CA ASN A 34 -6.88 15.42 -4.83
C ASN A 34 -7.54 14.09 -5.23
N PRO A 35 -8.70 14.10 -5.92
CA PRO A 35 -9.43 12.88 -6.26
C PRO A 35 -8.63 11.97 -7.20
N VAL A 36 -7.93 12.55 -8.18
CA VAL A 36 -7.07 11.79 -9.11
C VAL A 36 -5.96 11.07 -8.34
N ARG A 37 -5.31 11.77 -7.41
CA ARG A 37 -4.25 11.16 -6.60
C ARG A 37 -4.77 10.05 -5.69
N ALA A 38 -5.99 10.19 -5.18
CA ALA A 38 -6.61 9.16 -4.36
C ALA A 38 -6.92 7.90 -5.17
N GLU A 39 -7.42 8.06 -6.40
CA GLU A 39 -7.65 6.97 -7.34
C GLU A 39 -6.34 6.28 -7.75
N GLU A 40 -5.29 7.05 -8.08
CA GLU A 40 -3.96 6.48 -8.37
C GLU A 40 -3.41 5.61 -7.23
N ILE A 41 -3.57 6.06 -5.98
CA ILE A 41 -3.15 5.29 -4.80
C ILE A 41 -3.98 4.02 -4.67
N HIS A 42 -5.29 4.09 -4.91
CA HIS A 42 -6.18 2.93 -4.89
C HIS A 42 -5.78 1.90 -5.95
N ASP A 43 -5.60 2.33 -7.20
CA ASP A 43 -5.16 1.48 -8.30
C ASP A 43 -3.79 0.87 -8.06
N ASN A 44 -2.85 1.65 -7.51
CA ASN A 44 -1.53 1.14 -7.16
C ASN A 44 -1.61 0.04 -6.11
N ARG A 45 -2.48 0.20 -5.09
CA ARG A 45 -2.71 -0.83 -4.07
C ARG A 45 -3.32 -2.08 -4.70
N ASN A 46 -4.35 -1.94 -5.53
CA ASN A 46 -5.00 -3.08 -6.19
C ASN A 46 -4.00 -3.85 -7.06
N LYS A 47 -3.18 -3.18 -7.86
CA LYS A 47 -2.13 -3.81 -8.67
C LYS A 47 -1.11 -4.59 -7.84
N LYS A 48 -0.76 -4.10 -6.64
CA LYS A 48 0.13 -4.83 -5.72
C LYS A 48 -0.54 -6.07 -5.14
N VAL A 49 -1.82 -5.98 -4.78
CA VAL A 49 -2.62 -7.12 -4.29
C VAL A 49 -2.74 -8.18 -5.37
N GLU A 50 -3.13 -7.80 -6.59
CA GLU A 50 -3.21 -8.72 -7.73
C GLU A 50 -1.87 -9.42 -8.01
N LYS A 51 -0.76 -8.70 -7.86
CA LYS A 51 0.58 -9.30 -8.03
C LYS A 51 0.88 -10.35 -6.98
N ILE A 52 0.49 -10.13 -5.71
CA ILE A 52 0.63 -11.14 -4.67
C ILE A 52 -0.29 -12.33 -4.93
N SER A 53 -1.56 -12.07 -5.32
CA SER A 53 -2.51 -13.12 -5.66
C SER A 53 -1.96 -14.05 -6.75
N LYS A 54 -1.42 -13.51 -7.83
CA LYS A 54 -0.81 -14.31 -8.91
C LYS A 54 0.34 -15.19 -8.42
N ILE A 55 1.17 -14.69 -7.51
CA ILE A 55 2.27 -15.48 -6.94
C ILE A 55 1.72 -16.61 -6.07
N VAL A 56 0.67 -16.34 -5.28
CA VAL A 56 -0.01 -17.37 -4.48
C VAL A 56 -0.61 -18.43 -5.41
N ASP A 57 -1.30 -18.04 -6.47
CA ASP A 57 -1.90 -18.95 -7.46
C ASP A 57 -0.84 -19.82 -8.14
N GLU A 58 0.26 -19.22 -8.59
CA GLU A 58 1.41 -19.96 -9.15
C GLU A 58 1.91 -20.99 -8.14
N LYS A 59 2.17 -20.59 -6.89
CA LYS A 59 2.68 -21.50 -5.86
C LYS A 59 1.69 -22.63 -5.54
N ASN A 60 0.40 -22.35 -5.51
CA ASN A 60 -0.64 -23.35 -5.30
C ASN A 60 -0.69 -24.39 -6.43
N ILE A 61 -0.39 -24.01 -7.68
CA ILE A 61 -0.27 -24.94 -8.81
C ILE A 61 1.01 -25.80 -8.69
N TYR A 62 2.15 -25.19 -8.32
CA TYR A 62 3.44 -25.89 -8.26
C TYR A 62 3.62 -26.82 -7.04
N LEU A 63 2.92 -26.56 -5.93
CA LEU A 63 2.98 -27.36 -4.70
C LEU A 63 2.58 -28.84 -4.89
N PRO A 64 1.46 -29.19 -5.56
CA PRO A 64 1.09 -30.58 -5.81
C PRO A 64 1.98 -31.29 -6.84
N GLU A 65 2.59 -30.56 -7.78
CA GLU A 65 3.45 -31.14 -8.83
C GLU A 65 4.85 -31.51 -8.32
N HIS A 66 5.32 -30.89 -7.23
CA HIS A 66 6.65 -31.13 -6.68
C HIS A 66 6.61 -31.57 -5.22
N GLN A 67 6.71 -32.89 -5.01
CA GLN A 67 6.76 -33.59 -3.71
C GLN A 67 7.83 -33.10 -2.70
N LYS A 68 8.71 -32.16 -3.09
CA LYS A 68 9.78 -31.58 -2.26
C LYS A 68 9.54 -30.13 -1.82
N VAL A 69 8.49 -29.47 -2.29
CA VAL A 69 8.24 -28.07 -1.93
C VAL A 69 7.34 -28.04 -0.71
N GLU A 70 7.90 -27.61 0.42
CA GLU A 70 7.08 -27.40 1.61
C GLU A 70 6.22 -26.15 1.47
N VAL A 71 4.96 -26.25 1.92
CA VAL A 71 4.02 -25.13 2.04
C VAL A 71 4.64 -23.97 2.85
N SER A 72 5.46 -24.30 3.85
CA SER A 72 6.23 -23.34 4.65
C SER A 72 7.15 -22.45 3.80
N THR A 73 7.81 -23.04 2.79
CA THR A 73 8.73 -22.33 1.89
C THR A 73 7.96 -21.45 0.91
N ALA A 74 6.81 -21.93 0.40
CA ALA A 74 5.94 -21.12 -0.44
C ALA A 74 5.40 -19.88 0.31
N LEU A 75 4.97 -20.06 1.55
CA LEU A 75 4.50 -18.98 2.42
C LEU A 75 5.60 -17.95 2.69
N ALA A 76 6.83 -18.40 2.98
CA ALA A 76 7.97 -17.51 3.21
C ALA A 76 8.26 -16.60 2.00
N VAL A 77 8.23 -17.16 0.78
CA VAL A 77 8.44 -16.40 -0.46
C VAL A 77 7.36 -15.33 -0.68
N VAL A 78 6.10 -15.68 -0.40
CA VAL A 78 4.98 -14.73 -0.52
C VAL A 78 5.11 -13.61 0.51
N ASN A 79 5.44 -13.94 1.76
CA ASN A 79 5.64 -12.96 2.82
C ASN A 79 6.83 -12.02 2.54
N GLU A 80 7.95 -12.56 2.04
CA GLU A 80 9.08 -11.73 1.61
C GLU A 80 8.67 -10.73 0.52
N ARG A 81 7.77 -11.14 -0.38
CA ARG A 81 7.28 -10.26 -1.44
C ARG A 81 6.33 -9.18 -0.92
N ILE A 82 5.49 -9.51 0.06
CA ILE A 82 4.63 -8.56 0.78
C ILE A 82 5.48 -7.48 1.45
N GLU A 83 6.54 -7.88 2.16
CA GLU A 83 7.49 -6.95 2.79
C GLU A 83 8.19 -6.07 1.74
N LYS A 84 8.72 -6.66 0.67
CA LYS A 84 9.38 -5.92 -0.42
C LYS A 84 8.47 -4.91 -1.12
N LEU A 85 7.15 -5.11 -1.10
CA LEU A 85 6.18 -4.19 -1.70
C LEU A 85 5.63 -3.16 -0.71
N ASN A 86 6.02 -3.23 0.58
CA ASN A 86 5.51 -2.43 1.69
C ASN A 86 3.98 -2.48 1.78
N ILE A 87 3.41 -3.69 1.72
CA ILE A 87 1.96 -3.93 1.76
C ILE A 87 1.51 -4.77 2.95
N SER A 88 2.43 -5.17 3.84
CA SER A 88 2.12 -5.90 5.08
C SER A 88 1.18 -5.16 6.03
N GLY A 89 1.09 -3.83 5.92
CA GLY A 89 0.14 -3.03 6.69
C GLY A 89 -1.33 -3.19 6.29
N PHE A 90 -1.66 -3.86 5.19
CA PHE A 90 -3.05 -4.01 4.75
C PHE A 90 -3.41 -5.36 4.09
N ILE A 91 -2.46 -6.29 3.95
CA ILE A 91 -2.72 -7.66 3.48
C ILE A 91 -1.83 -8.65 4.22
N SER A 92 -2.40 -9.82 4.50
CA SER A 92 -1.74 -10.99 5.08
C SER A 92 -2.11 -12.23 4.26
N VAL A 93 -1.22 -13.24 4.27
CA VAL A 93 -1.44 -14.52 3.62
C VAL A 93 -1.25 -15.62 4.65
N GLU A 94 -2.17 -16.57 4.66
CA GLU A 94 -2.20 -17.70 5.59
C GLU A 94 -2.44 -19.00 4.81
N THR A 95 -2.01 -20.12 5.39
CA THR A 95 -2.21 -21.45 4.82
C THR A 95 -3.47 -22.06 5.40
N LEU A 96 -4.33 -22.61 4.56
CA LEU A 96 -5.45 -23.45 4.99
C LEU A 96 -4.88 -24.83 5.37
N GLY A 97 -4.89 -25.13 6.67
CA GLY A 97 -4.47 -26.42 7.24
C GLY A 97 -5.48 -27.54 7.00
#